data_AF-A0A950QHZ7-F1
#
_entry.id   AF-A0A950QHZ7-F1
#
_cell.length_a   1.000
_cell.length_b   1.000
_cell.length_c   1.000
_cell.angle_alpha   90.00
_cell.angle_beta   90.00
_cell.angle_gamma   90.00
#
_symmetry.space_group_name_H-M   'P 1'
#
loop_
_entity.id
_entity.type
_entity.pdbx_description
1 polymer ?
#
loop_
_entity_poly.entity_id
_entity_poly.type
_entity_poly.pdbx_seq_one_letter_code
_entity_poly.pdbx_strand_id
1 'polypeptide(L)'
;MRSILIGFAIILAVGAVILVARLSFSLREASAQDKQMAAAFVPKSTNKTLVVVRGWSRDELDKILSYFLSSYELPQSTLEVSSRSDNTLVLTFPNDIPPKFLYFLVNYIQYPKEFYLTHRSIGVIAHVILGPAFGIPDNALAGKSADVYVPSNDADY
;
A
#
# COMPACT_ATOMS: atom_id res chain seq x y z
N MET A 1 -39.33 -23.95 -27.36
CA MET A 1 -37.89 -23.61 -27.35
C MET A 1 -37.62 -22.09 -27.28
N ARG A 2 -38.21 -21.24 -28.14
CA ARG A 2 -37.98 -19.78 -28.11
C ARG A 2 -38.30 -19.10 -26.76
N SER A 3 -39.35 -19.50 -26.07
CA SER A 3 -39.76 -18.89 -24.79
C SER A 3 -38.80 -19.17 -23.63
N ILE A 4 -38.09 -20.30 -23.66
CA ILE A 4 -37.09 -20.68 -22.63
C ILE A 4 -35.80 -19.87 -22.81
N LEU A 5 -35.41 -19.63 -24.07
CA LEU A 5 -34.25 -18.78 -24.42
C LEU A 5 -34.44 -17.32 -24.00
N ILE A 6 -35.66 -16.78 -24.15
CA ILE A 6 -35.98 -15.39 -23.73
C ILE A 6 -35.90 -15.26 -22.19
N GLY A 7 -36.40 -16.25 -21.45
CA GLY A 7 -36.31 -16.25 -19.99
C GLY A 7 -34.87 -16.26 -19.46
N PHE A 8 -33.99 -17.06 -20.08
CA PHE A 8 -32.57 -17.09 -19.73
C PHE A 8 -31.84 -15.78 -20.03
N ALA A 9 -32.14 -15.15 -21.17
CA ALA A 9 -31.53 -13.87 -21.54
C ALA A 9 -31.89 -12.74 -20.55
N ILE A 10 -33.14 -12.72 -20.04
CA ILE A 10 -33.59 -11.75 -19.04
C ILE A 10 -32.85 -11.96 -17.71
N ILE A 11 -32.72 -13.21 -17.24
CA ILE A 11 -32.01 -13.52 -15.99
C ILE A 11 -30.54 -13.10 -16.07
N LEU A 12 -29.85 -13.37 -17.18
CA LEU A 12 -28.47 -12.95 -17.39
C LEU A 12 -28.33 -11.42 -17.42
N ALA A 13 -29.25 -10.72 -18.08
CA ALA A 13 -29.24 -9.26 -18.12
C ALA A 13 -29.43 -8.65 -16.73
N VAL A 14 -30.39 -9.17 -15.94
CA VAL A 14 -30.61 -8.72 -14.56
C VAL A 14 -29.40 -9.01 -13.68
N GLY A 15 -28.79 -10.19 -13.79
CA GLY A 15 -27.57 -10.56 -13.06
C GLY A 15 -26.40 -9.63 -13.37
N ALA A 16 -26.18 -9.30 -14.65
CA ALA A 16 -25.13 -8.38 -15.07
C ALA A 16 -25.37 -6.95 -14.54
N VAL A 17 -26.60 -6.47 -14.57
CA VAL A 17 -26.96 -5.14 -14.02
C VAL A 17 -26.70 -5.07 -12.52
N ILE A 18 -27.08 -6.11 -11.76
CA ILE A 18 -26.82 -6.17 -10.31
C ILE A 18 -25.32 -6.19 -10.02
N LEU A 19 -24.55 -6.98 -10.79
CA LEU A 19 -23.09 -7.05 -10.65
C LEU A 19 -22.43 -5.70 -10.92
N VAL A 20 -22.78 -5.04 -12.03
CA VAL A 20 -22.26 -3.71 -12.38
C VAL A 20 -22.63 -2.67 -11.32
N ALA A 21 -23.86 -2.70 -10.81
CA ALA A 21 -24.31 -1.79 -9.76
C ALA A 21 -23.52 -2.00 -8.44
N ARG A 22 -23.32 -3.27 -8.03
CA ARG A 22 -22.50 -3.64 -6.86
C ARG A 22 -21.05 -3.16 -7.02
N LEU A 23 -20.44 -3.41 -8.19
CA LEU A 23 -19.08 -2.99 -8.49
C LEU A 23 -18.95 -1.46 -8.43
N SER A 24 -19.87 -0.75 -9.08
CA SER A 24 -19.88 0.71 -9.11
C SER A 24 -20.05 1.33 -7.72
N PHE A 25 -20.87 0.71 -6.87
CA PHE A 25 -21.09 1.17 -5.50
C PHE A 25 -19.82 0.98 -4.64
N SER A 26 -19.21 -0.21 -4.70
CA SER A 26 -17.96 -0.51 -3.99
C SER A 26 -16.81 0.42 -4.42
N LEU A 27 -16.67 0.70 -5.72
CA LEU A 27 -15.67 1.66 -6.23
C LEU A 27 -15.90 3.08 -5.70
N ARG A 28 -17.16 3.49 -5.55
CA ARG A 28 -17.51 4.82 -5.00
C ARG A 28 -17.18 4.91 -3.51
N GLU A 29 -17.47 3.88 -2.73
CA GLU A 29 -17.13 3.83 -1.31
C GLU A 29 -15.61 3.88 -1.10
N ALA A 30 -14.85 3.07 -1.84
CA ALA A 30 -13.39 3.10 -1.81
C ALA A 30 -12.84 4.49 -2.17
N SER A 31 -13.39 5.13 -3.21
CA SER A 31 -12.98 6.49 -3.61
C SER A 31 -13.32 7.55 -2.55
N ALA A 32 -14.47 7.43 -1.88
CA ALA A 32 -14.85 8.36 -0.82
C ALA A 32 -13.94 8.21 0.42
N GLN A 33 -13.64 6.97 0.80
CA GLN A 33 -12.72 6.66 1.89
C GLN A 33 -11.30 7.17 1.59
N ASP A 34 -10.80 6.96 0.37
CA ASP A 34 -9.51 7.48 -0.09
C ASP A 34 -9.44 9.01 0.05
N LYS A 35 -10.49 9.71 -0.40
CA LYS A 35 -10.57 11.18 -0.27
C LYS A 35 -10.60 11.63 1.18
N GLN A 36 -11.32 10.92 2.03
CA GLN A 36 -11.39 11.23 3.47
C GLN A 36 -10.04 11.02 4.16
N MET A 37 -9.34 9.91 3.86
CA MET A 37 -8.01 9.63 4.39
C MET A 37 -6.99 10.68 3.92
N ALA A 38 -7.05 11.06 2.63
CA ALA A 38 -6.19 12.12 2.09
C ALA A 38 -6.46 13.47 2.76
N ALA A 39 -7.73 13.82 2.99
CA ALA A 39 -8.10 15.06 3.70
C ALA A 39 -7.68 15.05 5.18
N ALA A 40 -7.62 13.88 5.81
CA ALA A 40 -7.19 13.71 7.20
C ALA A 40 -5.67 13.71 7.36
N PHE A 41 -4.91 13.60 6.28
CA PHE A 41 -3.45 13.59 6.33
C PHE A 41 -2.91 15.02 6.48
N VAL A 42 -2.21 15.25 7.60
CA VAL A 42 -1.47 16.48 7.86
C VAL A 42 0.00 16.10 8.04
N PRO A 43 0.89 16.46 7.10
CA PRO A 43 2.31 16.13 7.18
C PRO A 43 2.95 16.65 8.46
N LYS A 44 3.77 15.81 9.11
CA LYS A 44 4.53 16.21 10.31
C LYS A 44 5.99 15.84 10.14
N SER A 45 6.87 16.84 10.11
CA SER A 45 8.32 16.63 10.07
C SER A 45 8.89 15.92 11.31
N THR A 46 8.11 15.87 12.39
CA THR A 46 8.44 15.14 13.62
C THR A 46 7.86 13.73 13.67
N ASN A 47 7.22 13.25 12.58
CA ASN A 47 6.69 11.90 12.56
C ASN A 47 7.83 10.88 12.65
N LYS A 48 7.60 9.81 13.41
CA LYS A 48 8.57 8.74 13.65
C LYS A 48 8.37 7.55 12.71
N THR A 49 7.65 7.76 11.61
CA THR A 49 7.47 6.75 10.57
C THR A 49 8.82 6.35 10.01
N LEU A 50 9.10 5.04 10.02
CA LEU A 50 10.31 4.49 9.41
C LEU A 50 10.01 3.13 8.81
N VAL A 51 10.74 2.76 7.75
CA VAL A 51 10.68 1.42 7.15
C VAL A 51 12.03 0.75 7.32
N VAL A 52 12.02 -0.49 7.77
CA VAL A 52 13.19 -1.35 7.93
C VAL A 52 13.17 -2.39 6.82
N VAL A 53 14.28 -2.52 6.10
CA VAL A 53 14.43 -3.41 4.95
C VAL A 53 15.64 -4.30 5.11
N ARG A 54 15.47 -5.60 4.80
CA ARG A 54 16.53 -6.61 4.70
C ARG A 54 16.36 -7.46 3.44
N GLY A 55 17.46 -8.04 2.98
CA GLY A 55 17.50 -8.93 1.80
C GLY A 55 17.80 -8.21 0.47
N TRP A 56 17.86 -6.88 0.49
CA TRP A 56 18.31 -6.04 -0.62
C TRP A 56 19.68 -5.43 -0.33
N SER A 57 20.53 -5.35 -1.34
CA SER A 57 21.69 -4.45 -1.28
C SER A 57 21.24 -2.98 -1.39
N ARG A 58 22.12 -2.05 -1.02
CA ARG A 58 21.83 -0.62 -1.11
C ARG A 58 21.49 -0.20 -2.54
N ASP A 59 22.29 -0.63 -3.52
CA ASP A 59 22.11 -0.26 -4.92
C ASP A 59 20.81 -0.83 -5.52
N GLU A 60 20.42 -2.05 -5.13
CA GLU A 60 19.14 -2.64 -5.53
C GLU A 60 17.98 -1.85 -4.93
N LEU A 61 18.04 -1.56 -3.62
CA LEU A 61 16.98 -0.81 -2.95
C LEU A 61 16.83 0.59 -3.56
N ASP A 62 17.92 1.30 -3.84
CA ASP A 62 17.87 2.64 -4.44
C ASP A 62 17.18 2.61 -5.82
N LYS A 63 17.39 1.56 -6.63
CA LYS A 63 16.68 1.37 -7.90
C LYS A 63 15.20 1.07 -7.70
N ILE A 64 14.87 0.17 -6.77
CA ILE A 64 13.47 -0.16 -6.41
C ILE A 64 12.72 1.11 -5.99
N LEU A 65 13.33 1.92 -5.11
CA LEU A 65 12.75 3.16 -4.61
C LEU A 65 12.61 4.20 -5.72
N SER A 66 13.60 4.32 -6.61
CA SER A 66 13.50 5.21 -7.77
C SER A 66 12.30 4.85 -8.66
N TYR A 67 12.08 3.57 -8.95
CA TYR A 67 10.92 3.13 -9.72
C TYR A 67 9.60 3.39 -8.99
N PHE A 68 9.54 3.12 -7.68
CA PHE A 68 8.36 3.42 -6.87
C PHE A 68 8.03 4.91 -6.91
N LEU A 69 8.99 5.78 -6.59
CA LEU A 69 8.79 7.23 -6.55
C LEU A 69 8.38 7.76 -7.93
N SER A 70 8.98 7.28 -9.01
CA SER A 70 8.57 7.65 -10.37
C SER A 70 7.16 7.17 -10.72
N SER A 71 6.76 5.97 -10.28
CA SER A 71 5.44 5.40 -10.61
C SER A 71 4.29 6.14 -9.92
N TYR A 72 4.57 6.74 -8.77
CA TYR A 72 3.59 7.51 -7.99
C TYR A 72 3.82 9.02 -8.05
N GLU A 73 4.70 9.50 -8.94
CA GLU A 73 5.04 10.91 -9.13
C GLU A 73 5.48 11.62 -7.83
N LEU A 74 6.19 10.89 -6.97
CA LEU A 74 6.70 11.39 -5.69
C LEU A 74 8.12 11.98 -5.85
N PRO A 75 8.43 13.11 -5.19
CA PRO A 75 9.78 13.67 -5.18
C PRO A 75 10.82 12.69 -4.60
N GLN A 76 12.06 12.76 -5.09
CA GLN A 76 13.16 11.98 -4.51
C GLN A 76 13.42 12.34 -3.03
N SER A 77 13.10 13.57 -2.62
CA SER A 77 13.19 14.04 -1.23
C SER A 77 12.07 13.49 -0.32
N THR A 78 11.16 12.67 -0.82
CA THR A 78 10.11 12.06 0.00
C THR A 78 10.69 11.13 1.07
N LEU A 79 11.81 10.46 0.77
CA LEU A 79 12.44 9.52 1.67
C LEU A 79 13.96 9.68 1.68
N GLU A 80 14.57 9.24 2.77
CA GLU A 80 16.01 9.12 2.93
C GLU A 80 16.33 7.69 3.34
N VAL A 81 17.45 7.16 2.82
CA VAL A 81 17.87 5.79 3.12
C VAL A 81 19.20 5.83 3.86
N SER A 82 19.26 5.14 4.99
CA SER A 82 20.47 4.94 5.80
C SER A 82 20.77 3.46 5.98
N SER A 83 22.04 3.11 6.21
CA SER A 83 22.46 1.73 6.47
C SER A 83 22.80 1.56 7.95
N ARG A 84 22.42 0.41 8.53
CA ARG A 84 22.88 -0.03 9.85
C ARG A 84 23.96 -1.12 9.72
N SER A 85 24.65 -1.40 10.82
CA SER A 85 25.81 -2.30 10.89
C SER A 85 25.54 -3.76 10.52
N ASP A 86 24.27 -4.16 10.42
CA ASP A 86 23.81 -5.53 10.21
C ASP A 86 23.21 -5.75 8.81
N ASN A 87 23.65 -4.97 7.82
CA ASN A 87 23.11 -4.95 6.45
C ASN A 87 21.60 -4.66 6.40
N THR A 88 21.06 -4.01 7.45
CA THR A 88 19.71 -3.49 7.46
C THR A 88 19.70 -2.09 6.87
N LEU A 89 18.77 -1.85 5.94
CA LEU A 89 18.52 -0.53 5.37
C LEU A 89 17.31 0.08 6.06
N VAL A 90 17.39 1.37 6.39
CA VAL A 90 16.33 2.09 7.08
C VAL A 90 15.93 3.30 6.26
N LEU A 91 14.64 3.40 5.98
CA LEU A 91 14.03 4.49 5.26
C LEU A 91 13.34 5.40 6.27
N THR A 92 13.56 6.70 6.15
CA THR A 92 12.91 7.75 6.93
C THR A 92 12.23 8.74 6.00
N PHE A 93 11.22 9.46 6.50
CA PHE A 93 10.40 10.37 5.70
C PHE A 93 10.46 11.78 6.29
N PRO A 94 11.38 12.66 5.81
CA PRO A 94 11.62 13.97 6.42
C PRO A 94 10.37 14.86 6.51
N ASN A 95 9.45 14.69 5.56
CA ASN A 95 8.20 15.44 5.47
C ASN A 95 6.96 14.57 5.72
N ASP A 96 7.14 13.43 6.39
CA ASP A 96 6.12 12.39 6.52
C ASP A 96 5.71 11.77 5.16
N ILE A 97 4.95 10.68 5.21
CA ILE A 97 4.43 10.01 4.03
C ILE A 97 2.94 9.70 4.23
N PRO A 98 2.07 10.00 3.24
CA PRO A 98 0.68 9.58 3.32
C PRO A 98 0.55 8.06 3.52
N PRO A 99 -0.28 7.57 4.47
CA PRO A 99 -0.37 6.14 4.79
C PRO A 99 -0.62 5.24 3.56
N LYS A 100 -1.41 5.71 2.59
CA LYS A 100 -1.62 5.01 1.32
C LYS A 100 -0.31 4.68 0.59
N PHE A 101 0.58 5.66 0.45
CA PHE A 101 1.88 5.43 -0.19
C PHE A 101 2.81 4.60 0.68
N LEU A 102 2.70 4.68 2.00
CA LEU A 102 3.45 3.79 2.89
C LEU A 102 3.06 2.32 2.69
N TYR A 103 1.76 2.02 2.62
CA TYR A 103 1.27 0.66 2.37
C TYR A 103 1.77 0.13 1.02
N PHE A 104 1.68 0.95 -0.02
CA PHE A 104 2.20 0.59 -1.34
C PHE A 104 3.71 0.43 -1.35
N LEU A 105 4.45 1.26 -0.62
CA LEU A 105 5.91 1.16 -0.52
C LEU A 105 6.32 -0.17 0.13
N VAL A 106 5.69 -0.54 1.26
CA VAL A 106 5.97 -1.81 1.94
C VAL A 106 5.76 -2.99 1.01
N ASN A 107 4.62 -3.02 0.31
CA ASN A 107 4.32 -4.08 -0.66
C ASN A 107 5.27 -4.07 -1.87
N TYR A 108 5.59 -2.89 -2.40
CA TYR A 108 6.47 -2.75 -3.58
C TYR A 108 7.92 -3.16 -3.29
N ILE A 109 8.45 -2.90 -2.09
CA ILE A 109 9.80 -3.36 -1.71
C ILE A 109 9.83 -4.87 -1.50
N GLN A 110 8.72 -5.47 -1.04
CA GLN A 110 8.59 -6.91 -0.91
C GLN A 110 8.52 -7.59 -2.30
N TYR A 111 7.79 -6.99 -3.25
CA TYR A 111 7.55 -7.52 -4.59
C TYR A 111 7.89 -6.52 -5.72
N PRO A 112 9.16 -6.10 -5.84
CA PRO A 112 9.53 -5.12 -6.84
C PRO A 112 9.46 -5.70 -8.25
N LYS A 113 8.86 -4.95 -9.16
CA LYS A 113 8.81 -5.30 -10.59
C LYS A 113 10.21 -5.29 -11.17
N GLU A 114 10.50 -6.21 -12.09
CA GLU A 114 11.80 -6.32 -12.79
C GLU A 114 13.00 -6.78 -11.93
N PHE A 115 12.75 -7.30 -10.71
CA PHE A 115 13.80 -7.87 -9.87
C PHE A 115 13.60 -9.37 -9.65
N TYR A 116 14.71 -10.11 -9.63
CA TYR A 116 14.69 -11.55 -9.34
C TYR A 116 14.53 -11.81 -7.84
N LEU A 117 13.40 -12.40 -7.47
CA LEU A 117 13.07 -12.77 -6.09
C LEU A 117 13.51 -14.19 -5.74
N THR A 118 13.86 -15.01 -6.74
CA THR A 118 14.22 -16.42 -6.56
C THR A 118 15.39 -16.57 -5.57
N HIS A 119 15.21 -17.43 -4.56
CA HIS A 119 16.18 -17.68 -3.48
C HIS A 119 16.49 -16.48 -2.56
N ARG A 120 15.69 -15.41 -2.61
CA ARG A 120 15.84 -14.28 -1.67
C ARG A 120 14.90 -14.44 -0.48
N SER A 121 15.35 -13.96 0.67
CA SER A 121 14.52 -13.74 1.85
C SER A 121 14.47 -12.24 2.10
N ILE A 122 13.38 -11.61 1.66
CA ILE A 122 13.16 -10.17 1.79
C ILE A 122 12.29 -9.93 3.02
N GLY A 123 12.69 -8.97 3.85
CA GLY A 123 11.91 -8.53 5.00
C GLY A 123 11.70 -7.03 4.95
N VAL A 124 10.44 -6.60 5.02
CA VAL A 124 10.04 -5.19 5.02
C VAL A 124 9.03 -4.95 6.13
N ILE A 125 9.34 -4.03 7.03
CA ILE A 125 8.44 -3.64 8.13
C ILE A 125 8.44 -2.12 8.24
N ALA A 126 7.27 -1.50 8.18
CA ALA A 126 7.10 -0.10 8.55
C ALA A 126 6.63 0.02 10.00
N HIS A 127 7.28 0.88 10.76
CA HIS A 127 6.84 1.26 12.10
C HIS A 127 6.18 2.63 12.01
N VAL A 128 4.94 2.74 12.51
CA VAL A 128 4.13 3.95 12.43
C VAL A 128 3.50 4.30 13.77
N ILE A 129 3.14 5.57 13.93
CA ILE A 129 2.16 6.00 14.94
C ILE A 129 0.83 6.22 14.24
N LEU A 130 -0.19 5.50 14.68
CA LEU A 130 -1.51 5.54 14.09
C LEU A 130 -2.17 6.90 14.31
N GLY A 131 -2.81 7.41 13.27
CA GLY A 131 -3.63 8.61 13.29
C GLY A 131 -4.85 8.46 12.38
N PRO A 132 -5.74 9.47 12.32
CA PRO A 132 -6.97 9.38 11.53
C PRO A 132 -6.73 9.07 10.04
N ALA A 133 -5.62 9.54 9.48
CA ALA A 133 -5.22 9.28 8.09
C ALA A 133 -4.96 7.80 7.77
N PHE A 134 -4.77 6.94 8.78
CA PHE A 134 -4.61 5.50 8.62
C PHE A 134 -5.95 4.75 8.50
N GLY A 135 -7.09 5.46 8.57
CA GLY A 135 -8.41 4.83 8.47
C GLY A 135 -8.72 3.87 9.62
N ILE A 136 -8.22 4.19 10.82
CA ILE A 136 -8.39 3.33 12.01
C ILE A 136 -9.88 3.11 12.33
N PRO A 137 -10.29 1.88 12.67
CA PRO A 137 -11.69 1.56 12.95
C PRO A 137 -12.16 2.10 14.31
N ASP A 138 -11.22 2.38 15.22
CA ASP A 138 -11.48 2.86 16.57
C ASP A 138 -10.52 4.03 16.90
N ASN A 139 -11.09 5.14 17.36
CA ASN A 139 -10.32 6.31 17.80
C ASN A 139 -9.39 6.02 18.98
N ALA A 140 -9.66 4.97 19.77
CA ALA A 140 -8.77 4.54 20.85
C ALA A 140 -7.39 4.06 20.34
N LEU A 141 -7.27 3.74 19.05
CA LEU A 141 -6.01 3.36 18.40
C LEU A 141 -5.17 4.58 18.00
N ALA A 142 -5.72 5.78 18.01
CA ALA A 142 -4.97 6.99 17.68
C ALA A 142 -3.80 7.19 18.68
N GLY A 143 -2.62 7.50 18.14
CA GLY A 143 -1.38 7.67 18.90
C GLY A 143 -0.70 6.36 19.31
N LYS A 144 -1.28 5.19 19.01
CA LYS A 144 -0.64 3.89 19.26
C LYS A 144 0.39 3.58 18.17
N SER A 145 1.45 2.88 18.55
CA SER A 145 2.39 2.32 17.58
C SER A 145 1.79 1.11 16.87
N ALA A 146 2.09 0.94 15.60
CA ALA A 146 1.73 -0.23 14.82
C ALA A 146 2.83 -0.58 13.81
N ASP A 147 2.83 -1.86 13.44
CA ASP A 147 3.73 -2.40 12.42
C ASP A 147 2.92 -2.75 11.18
N VAL A 148 3.39 -2.31 10.03
CA VAL A 148 2.84 -2.66 8.72
C VAL A 148 3.85 -3.54 8.01
N TYR A 149 3.42 -4.71 7.59
CA TYR A 149 4.28 -5.69 6.93
C TYR A 149 3.46 -6.53 5.95
N VAL A 150 4.16 -7.19 5.03
CA VAL A 150 3.58 -8.26 4.21
C VAL A 150 3.77 -9.60 4.95
N PRO A 151 2.71 -10.39 5.16
CA PRO A 151 2.82 -11.71 5.77
C PRO A 151 3.73 -12.64 4.98
N SER A 152 4.51 -13.48 5.68
CA SER A 152 5.46 -14.41 5.03
C SER A 152 4.81 -15.46 4.14
N ASN A 153 3.51 -15.71 4.32
CA ASN A 153 2.71 -16.66 3.54
C ASN A 153 1.87 -15.97 2.46
N ASP A 154 2.09 -14.69 2.18
CA ASP A 154 1.39 -13.98 1.12
C ASP A 154 1.85 -14.49 -0.26
N ALA A 155 0.87 -14.98 -1.03
CA ALA A 155 1.05 -15.56 -2.35
C ALA A 155 0.26 -14.80 -3.44
N ASP A 156 -0.51 -13.78 -3.05
CA ASP A 156 -1.37 -13.01 -3.95
C ASP A 156 -0.74 -11.62 -4.21
N TYR A 157 0.26 -11.57 -5.09
CA TYR A 157 1.03 -10.35 -5.41
C TYR A 157 1.11 -10.04 -6.91
#